data_AF-A0A383RKI2-F1
#
_entry.id   AF-A0A383RKI2-F1
#
_cell.length_a   1.000
_cell.length_b   1.000
_cell.length_c   1.000
_cell.angle_alpha   90.00
_cell.angle_beta   90.00
_cell.angle_gamma   90.00
#
_symmetry.space_group_name_H-M   'P 1'
#
loop_
_entity.id
_entity.type
_entity.pdbx_description
1 polymer ?
#
loop_
_entity_poly.entity_id
_entity_poly.type
_entity_poly.pdbx_seq_one_letter_code
_entity_poly.pdbx_strand_id
1 'polypeptide(L)'
;MQADDFKHIEALTGCMLPDNFKQLYVMHNGELPGEHLLILGFYWLSLQNIEYEIRLQLEIAADYEFDTISYQKDYIQEVTWNPGWIPFAADGSGNFIALDLAPGPKGTKGQIISCGRDEQEMVVIADSLESFYSFILDQFQAGRCVYDQENQHVLWKTGHLFDELKELLLPSDCADEADFTSWWSNLDARWKQEIMRILGKEPSSFTPIEAVRFFFVCDEEITDLSPLSTFKNIRELCLLRQSIQDISPILTLVDLKKLSLAQIPTITDISPLAALPALQELSLYKAGVSDIQSLPQFPALKRVGLEGLQLDSLEPLSQCKKLQELSLSDIPESAYEVLSRLKNMKQLEIEGTVRNIDFLTNMKKLVSLKLEKAEDGRYDILTALPKLKHLICSYEVFQATHSRFEQKIQYTLMGNTTEAEMETYQDYVLN
;
A
#
# COMPACT_ATOMS: atom_id res chain seq x y z
N MET A 1 20.46 -32.40 -8.05
CA MET A 1 20.65 -31.06 -7.45
C MET A 1 19.70 -30.09 -8.11
N GLN A 2 20.00 -29.46 -9.27
CA GLN A 2 19.07 -28.50 -9.91
C GLN A 2 17.67 -29.05 -10.22
N ALA A 3 17.55 -30.31 -10.65
CA ALA A 3 16.24 -30.94 -10.92
C ALA A 3 15.37 -31.12 -9.66
N ASP A 4 15.99 -31.20 -8.48
CA ASP A 4 15.29 -31.28 -7.20
C ASP A 4 14.91 -29.87 -6.71
N ASP A 5 15.79 -28.88 -6.95
CA ASP A 5 15.57 -27.47 -6.61
C ASP A 5 14.34 -26.90 -7.36
N PHE A 6 14.19 -27.21 -8.66
CA PHE A 6 12.98 -26.82 -9.40
C PHE A 6 11.71 -27.38 -8.76
N LYS A 7 11.72 -28.65 -8.35
CA LYS A 7 10.54 -29.29 -7.72
C LYS A 7 10.21 -28.66 -6.38
N HIS A 8 11.21 -28.21 -5.61
CA HIS A 8 10.96 -27.52 -4.36
C HIS A 8 10.24 -26.18 -4.58
N ILE A 9 10.71 -25.38 -5.54
CA ILE A 9 10.04 -24.11 -5.90
C ILE A 9 8.63 -24.37 -6.42
N GLU A 10 8.45 -25.33 -7.33
CA GLU A 10 7.13 -25.67 -7.87
C GLU A 10 6.17 -26.19 -6.79
N ALA A 11 6.66 -26.96 -5.83
CA ALA A 11 5.87 -27.43 -4.68
C ALA A 11 5.53 -26.30 -3.70
N LEU A 12 6.48 -25.38 -3.45
CA LEU A 12 6.29 -24.23 -2.56
C LEU A 12 5.26 -23.25 -3.11
N THR A 13 5.30 -23.00 -4.41
CA THR A 13 4.48 -21.99 -5.09
C THR A 13 3.16 -22.55 -5.63
N GLY A 14 3.08 -23.87 -5.83
CA GLY A 14 1.98 -24.51 -6.54
C GLY A 14 1.97 -24.23 -8.05
N CYS A 15 3.03 -23.59 -8.57
CA CYS A 15 3.14 -23.16 -9.96
C CYS A 15 4.24 -23.95 -10.67
N MET A 16 3.95 -24.44 -11.89
CA MET A 16 4.96 -25.05 -12.74
C MET A 16 5.85 -23.96 -13.34
N LEU A 17 7.18 -24.13 -13.22
CA LEU A 17 8.15 -23.22 -13.82
C LEU A 17 8.22 -23.45 -15.35
N PRO A 18 8.21 -22.39 -16.17
CA PRO A 18 8.35 -22.48 -17.63
C PRO A 18 9.65 -23.18 -18.08
N ASP A 19 9.59 -23.89 -19.20
CA ASP A 19 10.75 -24.66 -19.71
C ASP A 19 11.93 -23.77 -20.10
N ASN A 20 11.69 -22.60 -20.68
CA ASN A 20 12.71 -21.61 -21.00
C ASN A 20 13.42 -21.08 -19.75
N PHE A 21 12.68 -20.83 -18.67
CA PHE A 21 13.24 -20.44 -17.37
C PHE A 21 14.10 -21.57 -16.78
N LYS A 22 13.63 -22.82 -16.83
CA LYS A 22 14.44 -23.98 -16.39
C LYS A 22 15.71 -24.13 -17.21
N GLN A 23 15.64 -23.97 -18.54
CA GLN A 23 16.80 -24.04 -19.42
C GLN A 23 17.84 -22.97 -19.07
N LEU A 24 17.41 -21.73 -18.82
CA LEU A 24 18.29 -20.65 -18.36
C LEU A 24 19.04 -21.05 -17.08
N TYR A 25 18.33 -21.57 -16.08
CA TYR A 25 18.91 -21.96 -14.79
C TYR A 25 19.78 -23.23 -14.84
N VAL A 26 19.55 -24.11 -15.83
CA VAL A 26 20.44 -25.24 -16.12
C VAL A 26 21.77 -24.75 -16.72
N MET A 27 21.73 -23.70 -17.55
CA MET A 27 22.95 -23.09 -18.10
C MET A 27 23.74 -22.35 -17.01
N HIS A 28 23.06 -21.51 -16.23
CA HIS A 28 23.66 -20.72 -15.15
C HIS A 28 22.66 -20.54 -13.99
N ASN A 29 23.02 -21.00 -12.80
CA ASN A 29 22.15 -20.98 -11.61
C ASN A 29 22.33 -19.69 -10.80
N GLY A 30 21.96 -18.55 -11.38
CA GLY A 30 22.25 -17.23 -10.82
C GLY A 30 23.71 -16.82 -11.02
N GLU A 31 24.06 -15.66 -10.46
CA GLU A 31 25.44 -15.16 -10.46
C GLU A 31 26.18 -15.53 -9.16
N LEU A 32 27.51 -15.54 -9.20
CA LEU A 32 28.32 -15.79 -8.00
C LEU A 32 28.14 -14.63 -7.00
N PRO A 33 28.06 -14.90 -5.68
CA PRO A 33 27.87 -13.87 -4.68
C PRO A 33 28.90 -12.75 -4.79
N GLY A 34 28.43 -11.51 -4.97
CA GLY A 34 29.24 -10.30 -4.94
C GLY A 34 29.98 -9.97 -6.24
N GLU A 35 29.65 -10.60 -7.37
CA GLU A 35 30.50 -10.44 -8.56
C GLU A 35 29.94 -9.58 -9.71
N HIS A 36 28.63 -9.56 -10.05
CA HIS A 36 28.27 -9.08 -11.40
C HIS A 36 26.99 -8.24 -11.61
N LEU A 37 26.00 -8.16 -10.69
CA LEU A 37 24.77 -7.35 -10.84
C LEU A 37 24.21 -7.34 -12.29
N LEU A 38 24.04 -8.52 -12.89
CA LEU A 38 23.88 -8.67 -14.34
C LEU A 38 22.51 -8.23 -14.86
N ILE A 39 21.52 -8.07 -13.98
CA ILE A 39 20.14 -7.76 -14.35
C ILE A 39 19.84 -6.31 -13.98
N LEU A 40 20.33 -5.36 -14.79
CA LEU A 40 20.01 -3.93 -14.63
C LEU A 40 20.34 -3.36 -13.23
N GLY A 41 21.40 -3.85 -12.59
CA GLY A 41 21.78 -3.50 -11.22
C GLY A 41 21.23 -4.43 -10.15
N PHE A 42 20.43 -5.43 -10.53
CA PHE A 42 19.90 -6.47 -9.64
C PHE A 42 20.79 -7.71 -9.68
N TYR A 43 20.99 -8.29 -8.51
CA TYR A 43 21.68 -9.56 -8.30
C TYR A 43 20.86 -10.72 -8.85
N TRP A 44 21.42 -11.49 -9.77
CA TRP A 44 20.76 -12.66 -10.35
C TRP A 44 20.74 -13.83 -9.35
N LEU A 45 19.56 -14.12 -8.79
CA LEU A 45 19.38 -15.10 -7.72
C LEU A 45 19.58 -16.54 -8.22
N SER A 46 20.29 -17.35 -7.43
CA SER A 46 20.31 -18.82 -7.57
C SER A 46 18.97 -19.43 -7.14
N LEU A 47 18.63 -20.63 -7.61
CA LEU A 47 17.39 -21.34 -7.23
C LEU A 47 17.20 -21.45 -5.71
N GLN A 48 18.30 -21.65 -4.97
CA GLN A 48 18.26 -21.70 -3.51
C GLN A 48 17.86 -20.35 -2.90
N ASN A 49 18.37 -19.24 -3.44
CA ASN A 49 18.00 -17.91 -2.97
C ASN A 49 16.59 -17.52 -3.41
N ILE A 50 16.12 -17.95 -4.59
CA ILE A 50 14.71 -17.80 -4.99
C ILE A 50 13.80 -18.48 -3.95
N GLU A 51 14.09 -19.72 -3.57
CA GLU A 51 13.30 -20.44 -2.58
C GLU A 51 13.30 -19.73 -1.22
N TYR A 52 14.47 -19.23 -0.79
CA TYR A 52 14.61 -18.46 0.44
C TYR A 52 13.73 -17.20 0.43
N GLU A 53 13.80 -16.40 -0.64
CA GLU A 53 13.04 -15.16 -0.76
C GLU A 53 11.53 -15.42 -0.78
N ILE A 54 11.06 -16.44 -1.53
CA ILE A 54 9.63 -16.79 -1.54
C ILE A 54 9.14 -17.10 -0.12
N ARG A 55 9.91 -17.84 0.69
CA ARG A 55 9.53 -18.15 2.08
C ARG A 55 9.46 -16.90 2.94
N LEU A 56 10.48 -16.04 2.83
CA LEU A 56 10.55 -14.80 3.60
C LEU A 56 9.39 -13.85 3.26
N GLN A 57 9.10 -13.65 1.97
CA GLN A 57 8.01 -12.77 1.55
C GLN A 57 6.62 -13.31 1.94
N LEU A 58 6.43 -14.64 1.96
CA LEU A 58 5.19 -15.24 2.47
C LEU A 58 5.00 -15.02 3.97
N GLU A 59 6.08 -15.05 4.76
CA GLU A 59 6.03 -14.72 6.19
C GLU A 59 5.69 -13.24 6.40
N ILE A 60 6.35 -12.34 5.67
CA ILE A 60 6.07 -10.89 5.71
C ILE A 60 4.60 -10.61 5.32
N ALA A 61 4.11 -11.19 4.23
CA ALA A 61 2.75 -10.99 3.75
C ALA A 61 1.66 -11.59 4.66
N ALA A 62 2.02 -12.51 5.55
CA ALA A 62 1.09 -13.02 6.57
C ALA A 62 0.85 -12.00 7.70
N ASP A 63 1.82 -11.12 7.93
CA ASP A 63 1.85 -10.20 9.07
C ASP A 63 1.62 -8.74 8.67
N TYR A 64 1.94 -8.37 7.44
CA TYR A 64 1.84 -7.02 6.90
C TYR A 64 1.03 -6.99 5.59
N GLU A 65 0.11 -6.02 5.49
CA GLU A 65 -0.62 -5.71 4.26
C GLU A 65 0.00 -4.42 3.69
N PHE A 66 0.74 -4.51 2.59
CA PHE A 66 1.28 -3.34 1.88
C PHE A 66 0.28 -2.93 0.80
N ASP A 67 0.06 -1.62 0.67
CA ASP A 67 -0.87 -1.07 -0.31
C ASP A 67 -0.24 -0.93 -1.69
N THR A 68 0.03 -2.08 -2.31
CA THR A 68 0.58 -2.14 -3.66
C THR A 68 -0.52 -1.99 -4.71
N ILE A 69 -0.16 -1.40 -5.85
CA ILE A 69 -1.04 -1.22 -7.01
C ILE A 69 -0.37 -1.75 -8.27
N SER A 70 -1.19 -2.18 -9.23
CA SER A 70 -0.74 -2.50 -10.58
C SER A 70 -0.73 -1.21 -11.37
N TYR A 71 0.46 -0.73 -11.77
CA TYR A 71 0.60 0.55 -12.47
C TYR A 71 -0.25 0.57 -13.74
N GLN A 72 -0.15 -0.45 -14.59
CA GLN A 72 -1.18 -0.77 -15.58
C GLN A 72 -2.30 -1.54 -14.87
N LYS A 73 -3.48 -0.94 -14.75
CA LYS A 73 -4.59 -1.54 -14.00
C LYS A 73 -4.87 -2.98 -14.44
N ASP A 74 -5.00 -3.87 -13.47
CA ASP A 74 -5.39 -5.28 -13.61
C ASP A 74 -4.35 -6.20 -14.27
N TYR A 75 -3.13 -5.73 -14.55
CA TYR A 75 -2.06 -6.58 -15.11
C TYR A 75 -1.37 -7.43 -14.05
N ILE A 76 -1.18 -6.89 -12.85
CA ILE A 76 -0.55 -7.55 -11.70
C ILE A 76 -1.60 -7.64 -10.59
N GLN A 77 -1.57 -8.72 -9.79
CA GLN A 77 -2.44 -8.80 -8.62
C GLN A 77 -2.00 -7.80 -7.55
N GLU A 78 -2.94 -7.03 -7.02
CA GLU A 78 -2.67 -5.96 -6.04
C GLU A 78 -2.72 -6.54 -4.62
N VAL A 79 -1.67 -7.28 -4.27
CA VAL A 79 -1.45 -7.94 -2.97
C VAL A 79 -0.03 -7.71 -2.50
N THR A 80 0.23 -7.86 -1.20
CA THR A 80 1.57 -7.77 -0.61
C THR A 80 2.56 -8.72 -1.31
N TRP A 81 2.15 -9.98 -1.48
CA TRP A 81 2.94 -11.00 -2.15
C TRP A 81 2.05 -12.11 -2.70
N ASN A 82 2.43 -12.68 -3.84
CA ASN A 82 1.80 -13.88 -4.38
C ASN A 82 2.86 -15.00 -4.52
N PRO A 83 2.61 -16.23 -4.03
CA PRO A 83 3.52 -17.36 -4.23
C PRO A 83 3.88 -17.63 -5.71
N GLY A 84 3.02 -17.24 -6.65
CA GLY A 84 3.28 -17.36 -8.09
C GLY A 84 4.25 -16.33 -8.65
N TRP A 85 4.71 -15.36 -7.87
CA TRP A 85 5.76 -14.43 -8.24
C TRP A 85 7.10 -15.05 -7.90
N ILE A 86 7.87 -15.44 -8.91
CA ILE A 86 9.17 -16.09 -8.76
C ILE A 86 10.26 -15.02 -8.87
N PRO A 87 10.78 -14.46 -7.76
CA PRO A 87 11.82 -13.44 -7.82
C PRO A 87 13.09 -14.08 -8.36
N PHE A 88 13.63 -13.58 -9.46
CA PHE A 88 14.87 -14.08 -10.04
C PHE A 88 15.99 -13.06 -10.03
N ALA A 89 15.70 -11.77 -9.81
CA ALA A 89 16.72 -10.77 -9.54
C ALA A 89 16.33 -9.91 -8.32
N ALA A 90 17.30 -9.53 -7.48
CA ALA A 90 17.09 -8.76 -6.26
C ALA A 90 18.05 -7.58 -6.13
N ASP A 91 17.61 -6.46 -5.56
CA ASP A 91 18.47 -5.29 -5.29
C ASP A 91 19.21 -5.35 -3.95
N GLY A 92 18.86 -6.31 -3.09
CA GLY A 92 19.37 -6.45 -1.72
C GLY A 92 18.65 -5.62 -0.66
N SER A 93 17.69 -4.78 -1.04
CA SER A 93 16.80 -4.00 -0.15
C SER A 93 15.41 -4.59 0.01
N GLY A 94 15.09 -5.66 -0.74
CA GLY A 94 13.78 -6.30 -0.71
C GLY A 94 12.91 -5.95 -1.92
N ASN A 95 13.52 -5.46 -3.00
CA ASN A 95 12.87 -5.30 -4.30
C ASN A 95 13.41 -6.29 -5.32
N PHE A 96 12.53 -6.72 -6.21
CA PHE A 96 12.74 -7.85 -7.07
C PHE A 96 12.23 -7.60 -8.49
N ILE A 97 12.92 -8.23 -9.44
CA ILE A 97 12.35 -8.56 -10.74
C ILE A 97 11.90 -10.01 -10.67
N ALA A 98 10.62 -10.25 -10.96
CA ALA A 98 9.99 -11.55 -10.79
C ALA A 98 9.29 -12.03 -12.07
N LEU A 99 9.28 -13.35 -12.24
CA LEU A 99 8.43 -14.03 -13.20
C LEU A 99 7.04 -14.22 -12.58
N ASP A 100 6.03 -13.67 -13.20
CA ASP A 100 4.66 -13.68 -12.71
C ASP A 100 3.85 -14.85 -13.29
N LEU A 101 3.70 -15.91 -12.50
CA LEU A 101 2.90 -17.09 -12.85
C LEU A 101 1.44 -16.98 -12.37
N ALA A 102 1.09 -15.87 -11.70
CA ALA A 102 -0.23 -15.58 -11.16
C ALA A 102 -0.62 -14.12 -11.46
N PRO A 103 -0.77 -13.76 -12.76
CA PRO A 103 -1.05 -12.39 -13.15
C PRO A 103 -2.42 -11.90 -12.70
N GLY A 104 -2.63 -10.59 -12.80
CA GLY A 104 -3.96 -9.98 -12.73
C GLY A 104 -4.82 -10.38 -13.95
N PRO A 105 -6.12 -10.04 -13.96
CA PRO A 105 -7.03 -10.51 -14.99
C PRO A 105 -6.75 -9.98 -16.42
N LYS A 106 -5.92 -8.94 -16.56
CA LYS A 106 -5.41 -8.46 -17.87
C LYS A 106 -3.96 -8.83 -18.14
N GLY A 107 -3.26 -9.41 -17.16
CA GLY A 107 -1.86 -9.78 -17.32
C GLY A 107 -1.66 -11.09 -18.06
N THR A 108 -0.43 -11.32 -18.47
CA THR A 108 -0.03 -12.53 -19.20
C THR A 108 0.73 -13.45 -18.26
N LYS A 109 0.35 -14.73 -18.20
CA LYS A 109 1.09 -15.70 -17.36
C LYS A 109 2.50 -15.89 -17.93
N GLY A 110 3.50 -15.63 -17.10
CA GLY A 110 4.92 -15.62 -17.49
C GLY A 110 5.45 -14.23 -17.85
N GLN A 111 4.66 -13.17 -17.65
CA GLN A 111 5.15 -11.79 -17.72
C GLN A 111 6.22 -11.54 -16.64
N ILE A 112 7.08 -10.55 -16.88
CA ILE A 112 8.14 -10.13 -15.98
C ILE A 112 7.70 -8.83 -15.30
N ILE A 113 7.74 -8.79 -13.98
CA ILE A 113 7.21 -7.69 -13.17
C ILE A 113 8.27 -7.10 -12.23
N SER A 114 8.11 -5.84 -11.86
CA SER A 114 8.67 -5.32 -10.62
C SER A 114 7.78 -5.71 -9.44
N CYS A 115 8.38 -6.05 -8.31
CA CYS A 115 7.68 -6.27 -7.04
C CYS A 115 8.64 -6.09 -5.87
N GLY A 116 8.14 -5.95 -4.67
CA GLY A 116 9.01 -5.75 -3.51
C GLY A 116 8.37 -4.94 -2.41
N ARG A 117 9.11 -4.81 -1.30
CA ARG A 117 8.67 -4.07 -0.12
C ARG A 117 8.47 -2.58 -0.40
N ASP A 118 9.33 -1.99 -1.21
CA ASP A 118 9.32 -0.55 -1.47
C ASP A 118 8.55 -0.20 -2.75
N GLU A 119 8.08 -1.20 -3.49
CA GLU A 119 7.37 -1.05 -4.76
C GLU A 119 5.87 -0.91 -4.56
N GLN A 120 5.43 0.31 -4.23
CA GLN A 120 3.99 0.63 -4.17
C GLN A 120 3.33 0.52 -5.55
N GLU A 121 4.06 0.84 -6.63
CA GLU A 121 3.58 0.81 -8.02
C GLU A 121 4.29 -0.29 -8.83
N MET A 122 3.71 -1.48 -8.86
CA MET A 122 4.26 -2.60 -9.62
C MET A 122 4.02 -2.43 -11.11
N VAL A 123 5.06 -2.68 -11.92
CA VAL A 123 5.01 -2.55 -13.38
C VAL A 123 5.25 -3.88 -14.07
N VAL A 124 4.57 -4.11 -15.20
CA VAL A 124 4.95 -5.18 -16.13
C VAL A 124 6.09 -4.65 -16.99
N ILE A 125 7.26 -5.26 -16.84
CA ILE A 125 8.48 -4.91 -17.57
C ILE A 125 8.48 -5.53 -18.97
N ALA A 126 7.99 -6.77 -19.09
CA ALA A 126 7.90 -7.48 -20.35
C ALA A 126 6.85 -8.60 -20.30
N ASP A 127 6.29 -8.99 -21.44
CA ASP A 127 5.27 -10.05 -21.52
C ASP A 127 5.83 -11.47 -21.38
N SER A 128 7.16 -11.63 -21.47
CA SER A 128 7.85 -12.92 -21.37
C SER A 128 9.31 -12.74 -20.98
N LEU A 129 9.97 -13.84 -20.58
CA LEU A 129 11.41 -13.86 -20.28
C LEU A 129 12.25 -13.47 -21.51
N GLU A 130 11.88 -13.93 -22.70
CA GLU A 130 12.55 -13.57 -23.95
C GLU A 130 12.41 -12.08 -24.25
N SER A 131 11.18 -11.55 -24.13
CA SER A 131 10.90 -10.12 -24.31
C SER A 131 11.65 -9.26 -23.29
N PHE A 132 11.87 -9.76 -22.07
CA PHE A 132 12.66 -9.07 -21.06
C PHE A 132 14.14 -8.94 -21.45
N TYR A 133 14.75 -10.00 -21.97
CA TYR A 133 16.12 -9.89 -22.48
C TYR A 133 16.20 -9.00 -23.73
N SER A 134 15.21 -9.05 -24.62
CA SER A 134 15.12 -8.07 -25.73
C SER A 134 15.03 -6.65 -25.19
N PHE A 135 14.20 -6.41 -24.17
CA PHE A 135 14.10 -5.11 -23.52
C PHE A 135 15.45 -4.64 -22.98
N ILE A 136 16.19 -5.47 -22.25
CA ILE A 136 17.53 -5.13 -21.73
C ILE A 136 18.47 -4.72 -22.88
N LEU A 137 18.49 -5.50 -23.96
CA LEU A 137 19.33 -5.21 -25.14
C LEU A 137 18.96 -3.87 -25.79
N ASP A 138 17.66 -3.55 -25.88
CA ASP A 138 17.19 -2.27 -26.38
C ASP A 138 17.61 -1.11 -25.47
N GLN A 139 17.66 -1.31 -24.15
CA GLN A 139 18.09 -0.29 -23.21
C GLN A 139 19.61 -0.03 -23.28
N PHE A 140 20.42 -1.05 -23.60
CA PHE A 140 21.82 -0.87 -23.97
C PHE A 140 21.98 -0.04 -25.24
N GLN A 141 21.21 -0.35 -26.29
CA GLN A 141 21.25 0.40 -27.55
C GLN A 141 20.81 1.86 -27.37
N ALA A 142 19.83 2.10 -26.51
CA ALA A 142 19.35 3.43 -26.14
C ALA A 142 20.32 4.18 -25.20
N GLY A 143 21.38 3.55 -24.71
CA GLY A 143 22.36 4.15 -23.79
C GLY A 143 21.83 4.42 -22.38
N ARG A 144 20.70 3.78 -22.00
CA ARG A 144 20.12 3.80 -20.65
C ARG A 144 20.73 2.75 -19.73
N CYS A 145 21.34 1.71 -20.30
CA CYS A 145 22.15 0.73 -19.59
C CYS A 145 23.63 0.88 -19.95
N VAL A 146 24.51 0.70 -18.96
CA VAL A 146 25.97 0.74 -19.12
C VAL A 146 26.60 -0.53 -18.54
N TYR A 147 27.71 -0.95 -19.14
CA TYR A 147 28.55 -2.00 -18.60
C TYR A 147 29.74 -1.36 -17.88
N ASP A 148 29.81 -1.52 -16.56
CA ASP A 148 30.95 -1.15 -15.75
C ASP A 148 32.02 -2.23 -15.89
N GLN A 149 33.11 -1.91 -16.60
CA GLN A 149 34.18 -2.86 -16.85
C GLN A 149 34.99 -3.22 -15.60
N GLU A 150 35.04 -2.33 -14.59
CA GLU A 150 35.85 -2.53 -13.39
C GLU A 150 35.19 -3.54 -12.46
N ASN A 151 33.90 -3.36 -12.22
CA ASN A 151 33.10 -4.25 -11.36
C ASN A 151 32.36 -5.34 -12.14
N GLN A 152 32.45 -5.34 -13.47
CA GLN A 152 31.72 -6.26 -14.35
C GLN A 152 30.19 -6.16 -14.20
N HIS A 153 29.69 -4.98 -13.83
CA HIS A 153 28.26 -4.73 -13.59
C HIS A 153 27.50 -4.27 -14.82
N VAL A 154 26.23 -4.69 -14.94
CA VAL A 154 25.27 -4.10 -15.88
C VAL A 154 24.37 -3.15 -15.11
N LEU A 155 24.55 -1.85 -15.29
CA LEU A 155 23.87 -0.83 -14.48
C LEU A 155 22.88 -0.01 -15.29
N TRP A 156 21.76 0.33 -14.67
CA TRP A 156 20.90 1.42 -15.12
C TRP A 156 21.64 2.75 -14.90
N LYS A 157 21.72 3.59 -15.93
CA LYS A 157 22.69 4.70 -15.98
C LYS A 157 22.36 5.85 -15.04
N THR A 158 21.07 6.17 -14.87
CA THR A 158 20.59 7.30 -14.08
C THR A 158 19.25 6.96 -13.46
N GLY A 159 18.92 7.57 -12.32
CA GLY A 159 17.60 7.42 -11.72
C GLY A 159 17.35 6.04 -11.10
N HIS A 160 16.09 5.80 -10.74
CA HIS A 160 15.61 4.54 -10.19
C HIS A 160 14.91 3.76 -11.32
N LEU A 161 15.33 2.51 -11.58
CA LEU A 161 14.87 1.70 -12.71
C LEU A 161 13.35 1.64 -12.81
N PHE A 162 12.67 1.37 -11.69
CA PHE A 162 11.22 1.19 -11.69
C PHE A 162 10.46 2.51 -11.92
N ASP A 163 11.03 3.66 -11.56
CA ASP A 163 10.41 4.95 -11.84
C ASP A 163 10.53 5.32 -13.32
N GLU A 164 11.71 5.10 -13.93
CA GLU A 164 11.90 5.36 -15.36
C GLU A 164 11.12 4.36 -16.24
N LEU A 165 10.90 3.13 -15.77
CA LEU A 165 10.03 2.15 -16.44
C LEU A 165 8.60 2.67 -16.58
N LYS A 166 8.06 3.36 -15.58
CA LYS A 166 6.71 3.94 -15.65
C LYS A 166 6.60 4.93 -16.81
N GLU A 167 7.62 5.77 -17.03
CA GLU A 167 7.66 6.69 -18.16
C GLU A 167 7.71 5.97 -19.52
N LEU A 168 8.48 4.87 -19.60
CA LEU A 168 8.60 4.07 -20.84
C LEU A 168 7.33 3.30 -21.19
N LEU A 169 6.50 2.97 -20.20
CA LEU A 169 5.28 2.19 -20.36
C LEU A 169 4.03 3.05 -20.59
N LEU A 170 4.15 4.38 -20.55
CA LEU A 170 3.06 5.26 -20.93
C LEU A 170 2.81 5.18 -22.44
N PRO A 171 1.55 5.19 -22.89
CA PRO A 171 1.25 5.21 -24.32
C PRO A 171 1.95 6.40 -25.00
N SER A 172 2.63 6.17 -26.12
CA SER A 172 3.04 7.25 -27.00
C SER A 172 1.79 7.95 -27.54
N ASP A 173 1.70 9.26 -27.32
CA ASP A 173 0.54 10.15 -27.48
C ASP A 173 -0.57 9.69 -28.46
N CYS A 174 -1.80 9.61 -27.95
CA CYS A 174 -3.03 9.44 -28.76
C CYS A 174 -4.09 10.54 -28.48
N ALA A 175 -3.77 11.52 -27.63
CA ALA A 175 -4.65 12.65 -27.34
C ALA A 175 -4.33 13.83 -28.28
N ASP A 176 -5.35 14.57 -28.70
CA ASP A 176 -5.21 15.75 -29.55
C ASP A 176 -4.46 16.86 -28.79
N GLU A 177 -3.29 17.28 -29.27
CA GLU A 177 -2.50 18.39 -28.71
C GLU A 177 -3.34 19.68 -28.55
N ALA A 178 -4.35 19.87 -29.41
CA ALA A 178 -5.24 21.02 -29.35
C ALA A 178 -6.14 21.00 -28.10
N ASP A 179 -6.65 19.83 -27.71
CA ASP A 179 -7.51 19.67 -26.54
C ASP A 179 -6.72 19.92 -25.25
N PHE A 180 -5.50 19.38 -25.17
CA PHE A 180 -4.63 19.60 -24.01
C PHE A 180 -4.28 21.08 -23.85
N THR A 181 -3.86 21.74 -24.93
CA THR A 181 -3.48 23.17 -24.90
C THR A 181 -4.66 24.03 -24.44
N SER A 182 -5.84 23.75 -24.97
CA SER A 182 -7.08 24.43 -24.56
C SER A 182 -7.38 24.21 -23.08
N TRP A 183 -7.38 22.96 -22.62
CA TRP A 183 -7.64 22.62 -21.22
C TRP A 183 -6.62 23.28 -20.28
N TRP A 184 -5.33 23.15 -20.56
CA TRP A 184 -4.26 23.73 -19.75
C TRP A 184 -4.36 25.26 -19.71
N SER A 185 -4.62 25.92 -20.84
CA SER A 185 -4.74 27.39 -20.86
C SER A 185 -5.87 27.92 -19.97
N ASN A 186 -7.01 27.21 -19.93
CA ASN A 186 -8.19 27.58 -19.15
C ASN A 186 -8.16 27.12 -17.69
N LEU A 187 -7.19 26.28 -17.32
CA LEU A 187 -7.07 25.78 -15.96
C LEU A 187 -6.65 26.89 -14.98
N ASP A 188 -7.28 26.89 -13.81
CA ASP A 188 -6.96 27.81 -12.71
C ASP A 188 -5.48 27.74 -12.31
N ALA A 189 -4.91 28.87 -11.91
CA ALA A 189 -3.49 28.99 -11.59
C ALA A 189 -3.07 28.09 -10.42
N ARG A 190 -3.93 27.83 -9.43
CA ARG A 190 -3.65 26.95 -8.29
C ARG A 190 -3.63 25.50 -8.72
N TRP A 191 -4.57 25.10 -9.57
CA TRP A 191 -4.55 23.78 -10.17
C TRP A 191 -3.30 23.54 -11.01
N LYS A 192 -2.84 24.54 -11.78
CA LYS A 192 -1.55 24.45 -12.47
C LYS A 192 -0.40 24.24 -11.49
N GLN A 193 -0.39 24.95 -10.36
CA GLN A 193 0.65 24.79 -9.33
C GLN A 193 0.63 23.39 -8.71
N GLU A 194 -0.53 22.87 -8.33
CA GLU A 194 -0.63 21.50 -7.78
C GLU A 194 -0.20 20.44 -8.79
N ILE A 195 -0.53 20.62 -10.07
CA ILE A 195 -0.08 19.73 -11.14
C ILE A 195 1.43 19.80 -11.34
N MET A 196 1.99 21.01 -11.43
CA MET A 196 3.45 21.17 -11.56
C MET A 196 4.18 20.68 -10.31
N ARG A 197 3.56 20.74 -9.12
CA ARG A 197 4.14 20.24 -7.87
C ARG A 197 4.26 18.72 -7.89
N ILE A 198 3.25 18.00 -8.38
CA ILE A 198 3.30 16.53 -8.46
C ILE A 198 4.15 16.04 -9.65
N LEU A 199 4.16 16.77 -10.77
CA LEU A 199 4.90 16.37 -11.98
C LEU A 199 6.35 16.88 -12.00
N GLY A 200 6.69 17.85 -11.16
CA GLY A 200 8.00 18.53 -11.13
C GLY A 200 8.25 19.48 -12.31
N LYS A 201 7.35 19.53 -13.30
CA LYS A 201 7.44 20.39 -14.49
C LYS A 201 6.06 20.68 -15.08
N GLU A 202 5.99 21.66 -15.97
CA GLU A 202 4.79 21.92 -16.77
C GLU A 202 4.54 20.76 -17.74
N PRO A 203 3.35 20.14 -17.72
CA PRO A 203 3.01 19.08 -18.65
C PRO A 203 2.82 19.64 -20.07
N SER A 204 3.22 18.87 -21.08
CA SER A 204 3.02 19.19 -22.50
C SER A 204 1.89 18.40 -23.15
N SER A 205 1.34 17.39 -22.46
CA SER A 205 0.23 16.57 -22.92
C SER A 205 -0.53 15.96 -21.72
N PHE A 206 -1.58 15.19 -21.99
CA PHE A 206 -2.26 14.41 -20.95
C PHE A 206 -1.44 13.22 -20.43
N THR A 207 -0.40 12.80 -21.14
CA THR A 207 0.39 11.59 -20.82
C THR A 207 1.00 11.63 -19.41
N PRO A 208 1.66 12.73 -18.96
CA PRO A 208 2.09 12.85 -17.56
C PRO A 208 0.94 12.88 -16.54
N ILE A 209 -0.25 13.37 -16.92
CA ILE A 209 -1.43 13.41 -16.04
C ILE A 209 -2.00 12.01 -15.88
N GLU A 210 -2.03 11.21 -16.95
CA GLU A 210 -2.44 9.80 -16.93
C GLU A 210 -1.49 8.92 -16.12
N ALA A 211 -0.24 9.36 -15.90
CA ALA A 211 0.74 8.67 -15.07
C ALA A 211 0.47 8.82 -13.56
N VAL A 212 -0.31 9.81 -13.13
CA VAL A 212 -0.56 10.09 -11.71
C VAL A 212 -1.41 8.98 -11.08
N ARG A 213 -0.88 8.33 -10.04
CA ARG A 213 -1.60 7.37 -9.19
C ARG A 213 -1.94 7.93 -7.81
N PHE A 214 -1.11 8.83 -7.30
CA PHE A 214 -1.26 9.43 -5.98
C PHE A 214 -1.35 10.95 -6.14
N PHE A 215 -2.39 11.55 -5.59
CA PHE A 215 -2.55 13.00 -5.62
C PHE A 215 -2.90 13.52 -4.23
N PHE A 216 -1.96 14.26 -3.65
CA PHE A 216 -2.19 15.07 -2.45
C PHE A 216 -2.49 16.50 -2.89
N VAL A 217 -3.57 17.12 -2.41
CA VAL A 217 -3.89 18.52 -2.69
C VAL A 217 -3.94 19.26 -1.35
N CYS A 218 -3.07 20.27 -1.20
CA CYS A 218 -2.92 21.01 0.05
C CYS A 218 -3.24 22.50 -0.04
N ASP A 219 -3.47 23.02 -1.25
CA ASP A 219 -3.96 24.39 -1.42
C ASP A 219 -5.39 24.51 -0.88
N GLU A 220 -5.53 25.27 0.21
CA GLU A 220 -6.77 25.48 0.96
C GLU A 220 -7.80 26.32 0.20
N GLU A 221 -7.36 27.06 -0.83
CA GLU A 221 -8.22 27.95 -1.62
C GLU A 221 -8.76 27.27 -2.89
N ILE A 222 -8.37 26.02 -3.17
CA ILE A 222 -9.03 25.21 -4.20
C ILE A 222 -10.44 24.84 -3.71
N THR A 223 -11.44 25.29 -4.48
CA THR A 223 -12.87 25.09 -4.17
C THR A 223 -13.63 24.32 -5.26
N ASP A 224 -13.13 24.36 -6.50
CA ASP A 224 -13.65 23.57 -7.62
C ASP A 224 -12.74 22.36 -7.89
N LEU A 225 -13.33 21.17 -7.79
CA LEU A 225 -12.66 19.90 -8.05
C LEU A 225 -12.83 19.39 -9.48
N SER A 226 -13.51 20.13 -10.36
CA SER A 226 -13.76 19.72 -11.75
C SER A 226 -12.51 19.22 -12.50
N PRO A 227 -11.29 19.78 -12.30
CA PRO A 227 -10.09 19.28 -12.96
C PRO A 227 -9.68 17.85 -12.57
N LEU A 228 -10.11 17.33 -11.42
CA LEU A 228 -9.84 15.93 -11.04
C LEU A 228 -10.39 14.93 -12.06
N SER A 229 -11.41 15.32 -12.83
CA SER A 229 -12.03 14.47 -13.83
C SER A 229 -11.08 14.04 -14.96
N THR A 230 -9.94 14.73 -15.15
CA THR A 230 -8.93 14.35 -16.15
C THR A 230 -7.98 13.26 -15.65
N PHE A 231 -7.88 13.03 -14.33
CA PHE A 231 -6.92 12.11 -13.71
C PHE A 231 -7.50 10.69 -13.57
N LYS A 232 -7.70 10.03 -14.71
CA LYS A 232 -8.44 8.75 -14.79
C LYS A 232 -7.83 7.58 -14.01
N ASN A 233 -6.55 7.64 -13.68
CA ASN A 233 -5.79 6.54 -13.08
C ASN A 233 -5.46 6.74 -11.59
N ILE A 234 -5.99 7.77 -10.93
CA ILE A 234 -5.75 7.99 -9.50
C ILE A 234 -6.24 6.78 -8.69
N ARG A 235 -5.39 6.30 -7.79
CA ARG A 235 -5.65 5.27 -6.78
C ARG A 235 -5.80 5.86 -5.40
N GLU A 236 -5.07 6.93 -5.10
CA GLU A 236 -5.15 7.60 -3.80
C GLU A 236 -5.28 9.11 -3.99
N LEU A 237 -6.32 9.66 -3.37
CA LEU A 237 -6.60 11.09 -3.35
C LEU A 237 -6.65 11.55 -1.90
N CYS A 238 -5.84 12.55 -1.58
CA CYS A 238 -5.88 13.19 -0.27
C CYS A 238 -6.11 14.68 -0.46
N LEU A 239 -7.24 15.15 0.07
CA LEU A 239 -7.66 16.55 0.07
C LEU A 239 -7.57 17.05 1.51
N LEU A 240 -6.76 18.08 1.74
CA LEU A 240 -6.50 18.60 3.08
C LEU A 240 -6.87 20.08 3.17
N ARG A 241 -7.68 20.44 4.17
CA ARG A 241 -8.04 21.84 4.51
C ARG A 241 -8.64 22.63 3.34
N GLN A 242 -9.34 21.97 2.43
CA GLN A 242 -10.03 22.64 1.34
C GLN A 242 -11.37 23.25 1.80
N SER A 243 -11.85 24.23 1.04
CA SER A 243 -13.18 24.83 1.22
C SER A 243 -14.19 24.33 0.18
N ILE A 244 -14.13 23.03 -0.17
CA ILE A 244 -14.99 22.39 -1.17
C ILE A 244 -16.38 22.06 -0.60
N GLN A 245 -17.41 22.11 -1.45
CA GLN A 245 -18.76 21.63 -1.11
C GLN A 245 -19.23 20.52 -2.04
N ASP A 246 -18.80 20.56 -3.30
CA ASP A 246 -19.15 19.57 -4.31
C ASP A 246 -18.03 18.54 -4.47
N ILE A 247 -18.35 17.29 -4.10
CA ILE A 247 -17.47 16.12 -4.27
C ILE A 247 -17.85 15.29 -5.50
N SER A 248 -18.82 15.73 -6.32
CA SER A 248 -19.22 15.02 -7.53
C SER A 248 -18.07 14.76 -8.52
N PRO A 249 -17.04 15.63 -8.67
CA PRO A 249 -15.90 15.33 -9.53
C PRO A 249 -15.07 14.13 -9.06
N ILE A 250 -15.08 13.80 -7.76
CA ILE A 250 -14.37 12.62 -7.22
C ILE A 250 -15.00 11.33 -7.77
N LEU A 251 -16.30 11.36 -8.12
CA LEU A 251 -17.03 10.17 -8.61
C LEU A 251 -16.57 9.70 -9.99
N THR A 252 -15.81 10.52 -10.74
CA THR A 252 -15.21 10.11 -12.01
C THR A 252 -13.98 9.22 -11.79
N LEU A 253 -13.41 9.22 -10.60
CA LEU A 253 -12.24 8.42 -10.22
C LEU A 253 -12.66 7.00 -9.87
N VAL A 254 -13.24 6.27 -10.83
CA VAL A 254 -13.80 4.92 -10.66
C VAL A 254 -12.79 3.88 -10.14
N ASP A 255 -11.52 4.24 -10.23
CA ASP A 255 -10.33 3.48 -9.90
C ASP A 255 -9.74 3.82 -8.52
N LEU A 256 -10.31 4.82 -7.84
CA LEU A 256 -9.89 5.31 -6.53
C LEU A 256 -10.08 4.24 -5.46
N LYS A 257 -8.99 3.91 -4.78
CA LYS A 257 -8.95 2.96 -3.66
C LYS A 257 -8.94 3.65 -2.31
N LYS A 258 -8.24 4.78 -2.20
CA LYS A 258 -8.10 5.52 -0.95
C LYS A 258 -8.51 6.97 -1.13
N LEU A 259 -9.37 7.42 -0.23
CA LEU A 259 -9.81 8.81 -0.18
C LEU A 259 -9.64 9.36 1.23
N SER A 260 -8.90 10.45 1.34
CA SER A 260 -8.80 11.24 2.58
C SER A 260 -9.41 12.62 2.35
N LEU A 261 -10.46 12.94 3.12
CA LEU A 261 -11.11 14.25 3.18
C LEU A 261 -10.81 14.85 4.57
N ALA A 262 -9.61 15.39 4.73
CA ALA A 262 -9.09 15.80 6.03
C ALA A 262 -9.30 17.29 6.26
N GLN A 263 -9.88 17.64 7.41
CA GLN A 263 -10.13 19.01 7.86
C GLN A 263 -10.99 19.81 6.87
N ILE A 264 -12.03 19.16 6.31
CA ILE A 264 -12.97 19.77 5.37
C ILE A 264 -14.37 19.84 6.05
N PRO A 265 -14.62 20.86 6.90
CA PRO A 265 -15.84 20.93 7.71
C PRO A 265 -17.11 21.16 6.89
N THR A 266 -16.97 21.57 5.63
CA THR A 266 -18.08 21.79 4.69
C THR A 266 -18.66 20.48 4.14
N ILE A 267 -17.90 19.38 4.17
CA ILE A 267 -18.38 18.07 3.74
C ILE A 267 -19.16 17.41 4.88
N THR A 268 -20.46 17.30 4.67
CA THR A 268 -21.42 16.74 5.65
C THR A 268 -22.08 15.46 5.15
N ASP A 269 -22.15 15.26 3.82
CA ASP A 269 -22.73 14.08 3.18
C ASP A 269 -21.66 13.34 2.36
N ILE A 270 -21.45 12.07 2.72
CA ILE A 270 -20.54 11.14 2.06
C ILE A 270 -21.27 10.08 1.22
N SER A 271 -22.61 10.10 1.19
CA SER A 271 -23.41 9.12 0.45
C SER A 271 -23.07 9.00 -1.04
N PRO A 272 -22.68 10.07 -1.77
CA PRO A 272 -22.29 9.94 -3.17
C PRO A 272 -21.07 9.05 -3.38
N LEU A 273 -20.15 9.00 -2.41
CA LEU A 273 -18.90 8.24 -2.50
C LEU A 273 -19.13 6.72 -2.52
N ALA A 274 -20.29 6.24 -2.08
CA ALA A 274 -20.66 4.82 -2.17
C ALA A 274 -20.77 4.32 -3.62
N ALA A 275 -20.86 5.24 -4.60
CA ALA A 275 -20.83 4.92 -6.03
C ALA A 275 -19.44 4.50 -6.54
N LEU A 276 -18.37 4.75 -5.77
CA LEU A 276 -17.00 4.37 -6.13
C LEU A 276 -16.78 2.87 -5.89
N PRO A 277 -16.67 2.04 -6.95
CA PRO A 277 -16.68 0.59 -6.81
C PRO A 277 -15.40 0.03 -6.18
N ALA A 278 -14.29 0.77 -6.32
CA ALA A 278 -12.96 0.35 -5.88
C ALA A 278 -12.54 0.95 -4.52
N LEU A 279 -13.36 1.82 -3.90
CA LEU A 279 -12.97 2.52 -2.67
C LEU A 279 -12.89 1.54 -1.49
N GLN A 280 -11.69 1.36 -0.97
CA GLN A 280 -11.35 0.47 0.15
C GLN A 280 -11.08 1.24 1.43
N GLU A 281 -10.68 2.51 1.32
CA GLU A 281 -10.33 3.35 2.45
C GLU A 281 -10.95 4.73 2.36
N LEU A 282 -11.54 5.14 3.48
CA LEU A 282 -12.10 6.47 3.63
C LEU A 282 -11.65 7.06 4.96
N SER A 283 -10.87 8.14 4.91
CA SER A 283 -10.58 8.98 6.08
C SER A 283 -11.39 10.27 6.01
N LEU A 284 -12.07 10.59 7.11
CA LEU A 284 -12.91 11.78 7.27
C LEU A 284 -12.39 12.66 8.41
N TYR A 285 -11.08 12.60 8.70
CA TYR A 285 -10.47 13.28 9.83
C TYR A 285 -10.93 14.74 9.93
N LYS A 286 -11.65 15.09 11.01
CA LYS A 286 -12.20 16.45 11.23
C LYS A 286 -13.01 17.01 10.05
N ALA A 287 -13.75 16.16 9.32
CA ALA A 287 -14.77 16.61 8.37
C ALA A 287 -16.06 17.05 9.11
N GLY A 288 -17.01 17.62 8.37
CA GLY A 288 -18.32 18.04 8.90
C GLY A 288 -19.35 16.92 9.03
N VAL A 289 -18.93 15.66 8.86
CA VAL A 289 -19.82 14.50 8.84
C VAL A 289 -20.31 14.18 10.26
N SER A 290 -21.62 14.11 10.43
CA SER A 290 -22.29 13.79 11.70
C SER A 290 -23.12 12.49 11.64
N ASP A 291 -23.41 12.00 10.43
CA ASP A 291 -24.08 10.72 10.20
C ASP A 291 -23.29 9.86 9.21
N ILE A 292 -23.31 8.55 9.45
CA ILE A 292 -22.59 7.53 8.69
C ILE A 292 -23.53 6.40 8.21
N GLN A 293 -24.84 6.65 8.08
CA GLN A 293 -25.81 5.66 7.55
C GLN A 293 -25.43 5.10 6.17
N SER A 294 -24.62 5.82 5.40
CA SER A 294 -24.19 5.39 4.06
C SER A 294 -23.02 4.40 4.07
N LEU A 295 -22.23 4.30 5.14
CA LEU A 295 -21.04 3.42 5.19
C LEU A 295 -21.32 1.95 4.80
N PRO A 296 -22.44 1.32 5.21
CA PRO A 296 -22.77 -0.05 4.79
C PRO A 296 -23.00 -0.23 3.29
N GLN A 297 -23.20 0.86 2.55
CA GLN A 297 -23.46 0.85 1.10
C GLN A 297 -22.17 0.79 0.28
N PHE A 298 -21.01 1.06 0.87
CA PHE A 298 -19.73 1.03 0.17
C PHE A 298 -19.34 -0.41 -0.16
N PRO A 299 -19.18 -0.77 -1.45
CA PRO A 299 -19.08 -2.16 -1.87
C PRO A 299 -17.76 -2.82 -1.46
N ALA A 300 -16.68 -2.05 -1.28
CA ALA A 300 -15.33 -2.55 -1.06
C ALA A 300 -14.64 -1.99 0.20
N LEU A 301 -15.33 -1.16 1.01
CA LEU A 301 -14.72 -0.48 2.15
C LEU A 301 -14.21 -1.46 3.21
N LYS A 302 -12.91 -1.35 3.51
CA LYS A 302 -12.18 -2.15 4.50
C LYS A 302 -11.67 -1.31 5.66
N ARG A 303 -11.32 -0.04 5.42
CA ARG A 303 -10.76 0.86 6.42
C ARG A 303 -11.57 2.15 6.49
N VAL A 304 -11.86 2.62 7.70
CA VAL A 304 -12.51 3.92 7.90
C VAL A 304 -11.87 4.68 9.06
N GLY A 305 -11.51 5.94 8.80
CA GLY A 305 -11.06 6.90 9.82
C GLY A 305 -12.16 7.92 10.11
N LEU A 306 -12.59 7.99 11.36
CA LEU A 306 -13.71 8.80 11.85
C LEU A 306 -13.28 9.77 12.97
N GLU A 307 -11.99 10.03 13.09
CA GLU A 307 -11.42 10.85 14.17
C GLU A 307 -11.80 12.32 14.01
N GLY A 308 -12.14 12.96 15.12
CA GLY A 308 -12.57 14.36 15.16
C GLY A 308 -13.93 14.63 14.53
N LEU A 309 -14.75 13.59 14.31
CA LEU A 309 -16.16 13.73 13.91
C LEU A 309 -17.09 13.84 15.12
N GLN A 310 -18.22 14.52 14.93
CA GLN A 310 -19.30 14.60 15.92
C GLN A 310 -20.44 13.66 15.52
N LEU A 311 -20.24 12.36 15.72
CA LEU A 311 -21.19 11.33 15.32
C LEU A 311 -22.27 11.11 16.38
N ASP A 312 -23.54 11.06 15.95
CA ASP A 312 -24.66 10.74 16.85
C ASP A 312 -24.68 9.25 17.24
N SER A 313 -24.22 8.36 16.35
CA SER A 313 -24.25 6.91 16.56
C SER A 313 -23.21 6.19 15.68
N LEU A 314 -22.65 5.11 16.22
CA LEU A 314 -21.79 4.19 15.48
C LEU A 314 -22.54 2.97 14.89
N GLU A 315 -23.84 2.81 15.15
CA GLU A 315 -24.61 1.62 14.77
C GLU A 315 -24.43 1.17 13.31
N PRO A 316 -24.31 2.07 12.30
CA PRO A 316 -24.06 1.66 10.92
C PRO A 316 -22.81 0.80 10.73
N LEU A 317 -21.76 1.00 11.54
CA LEU A 317 -20.52 0.20 11.46
C LEU A 317 -20.77 -1.29 11.66
N SER A 318 -21.77 -1.67 12.46
CA SER A 318 -22.12 -3.08 12.69
C SER A 318 -22.60 -3.82 11.43
N GLN A 319 -23.03 -3.07 10.41
CA GLN A 319 -23.49 -3.60 9.12
C GLN A 319 -22.37 -3.65 8.07
N CYS A 320 -21.23 -3.01 8.32
CA CYS A 320 -20.07 -2.98 7.42
C CYS A 320 -19.28 -4.31 7.47
N LYS A 321 -19.79 -5.35 6.80
CA LYS A 321 -19.27 -6.72 6.89
C LYS A 321 -17.80 -6.89 6.45
N LYS A 322 -17.31 -6.01 5.58
CA LYS A 322 -15.94 -6.02 5.05
C LYS A 322 -14.96 -5.17 5.86
N LEU A 323 -15.46 -4.36 6.79
CA LEU A 323 -14.64 -3.47 7.61
C LEU A 323 -13.70 -4.29 8.50
N GLN A 324 -12.42 -3.92 8.44
CA GLN A 324 -11.30 -4.58 9.11
C GLN A 324 -10.46 -3.59 9.90
N GLU A 325 -10.50 -2.31 9.54
CA GLU A 325 -9.70 -1.30 10.21
C GLU A 325 -10.57 -0.07 10.50
N LEU A 326 -10.45 0.41 11.73
CA LEU A 326 -11.26 1.50 12.23
C LEU A 326 -10.38 2.41 13.08
N SER A 327 -10.45 3.70 12.81
CA SER A 327 -9.87 4.71 13.67
C SER A 327 -10.96 5.67 14.17
N LEU A 328 -10.92 5.95 15.47
CA LEU A 328 -11.89 6.76 16.19
C LEU A 328 -11.18 7.63 17.22
N SER A 329 -11.80 8.74 17.61
CA SER A 329 -11.40 9.54 18.77
C SER A 329 -12.59 9.69 19.73
N ASP A 330 -12.32 9.86 21.02
CA ASP A 330 -13.32 10.26 22.03
C ASP A 330 -14.59 9.37 22.02
N ILE A 331 -14.41 8.06 22.22
CA ILE A 331 -15.50 7.09 22.10
C ILE A 331 -16.43 7.16 23.33
N PRO A 332 -17.73 7.51 23.16
CA PRO A 332 -18.69 7.51 24.25
C PRO A 332 -19.05 6.08 24.67
N GLU A 333 -19.52 5.90 25.91
CA GLU A 333 -19.89 4.57 26.44
C GLU A 333 -21.00 3.88 25.62
N SER A 334 -21.89 4.66 24.98
CA SER A 334 -22.92 4.15 24.07
C SER A 334 -22.35 3.41 22.85
N ALA A 335 -21.10 3.70 22.45
CA ALA A 335 -20.45 3.05 21.32
C ALA A 335 -19.88 1.67 21.64
N TYR A 336 -19.64 1.32 22.91
CA TYR A 336 -18.98 0.07 23.29
C TYR A 336 -19.79 -1.17 22.87
N GLU A 337 -21.12 -1.08 22.95
CA GLU A 337 -22.00 -2.16 22.50
C GLU A 337 -21.80 -2.42 21.00
N VAL A 338 -21.73 -1.37 20.18
CA VAL A 338 -21.51 -1.47 18.73
C VAL A 338 -20.13 -2.05 18.44
N LEU A 339 -19.08 -1.52 19.07
CA LEU A 339 -17.70 -1.98 18.89
C LEU A 339 -17.56 -3.47 19.20
N SER A 340 -18.25 -3.97 20.21
CA SER A 340 -18.23 -5.40 20.59
C SER A 340 -18.78 -6.33 19.49
N ARG A 341 -19.55 -5.80 18.53
CA ARG A 341 -20.12 -6.54 17.39
C ARG A 341 -19.17 -6.58 16.18
N LEU A 342 -18.11 -5.76 16.16
CA LEU A 342 -17.16 -5.65 15.04
C LEU A 342 -16.12 -6.80 15.03
N LYS A 343 -16.59 -8.04 14.83
CA LYS A 343 -15.79 -9.26 14.96
C LYS A 343 -14.74 -9.47 13.85
N ASN A 344 -14.78 -8.68 12.79
CA ASN A 344 -13.85 -8.75 11.66
C ASN A 344 -12.65 -7.81 11.77
N MET A 345 -12.58 -7.02 12.85
CA MET A 345 -11.52 -6.04 13.05
C MET A 345 -10.14 -6.71 13.13
N LYS A 346 -9.22 -6.23 12.30
CA LYS A 346 -7.78 -6.54 12.30
C LYS A 346 -6.98 -5.41 12.93
N GLN A 347 -7.37 -4.16 12.73
CA GLN A 347 -6.72 -3.01 13.33
C GLN A 347 -7.75 -2.07 13.94
N LEU A 348 -7.46 -1.58 15.15
CA LEU A 348 -8.30 -0.62 15.83
C LEU A 348 -7.43 0.47 16.41
N GLU A 349 -7.70 1.72 16.04
CA GLU A 349 -7.07 2.88 16.63
C GLU A 349 -8.10 3.70 17.40
N ILE A 350 -7.76 4.02 18.65
CA ILE A 350 -8.57 4.85 19.53
C ILE A 350 -7.68 5.97 20.04
N GLU A 351 -7.97 7.20 19.59
CA GLU A 351 -7.35 8.41 20.13
C GLU A 351 -8.06 8.86 21.39
N GLY A 352 -7.26 9.14 22.43
CA GLY A 352 -7.73 9.49 23.76
C GLY A 352 -7.89 8.29 24.69
N THR A 353 -8.49 8.57 25.84
CA THR A 353 -8.68 7.60 26.92
C THR A 353 -10.04 6.93 26.82
N VAL A 354 -10.10 5.62 27.06
CA VAL A 354 -11.37 4.89 27.17
C VAL A 354 -11.67 4.54 28.63
N ARG A 355 -12.95 4.44 28.98
CA ARG A 355 -13.37 4.04 30.32
C ARG A 355 -13.05 2.58 30.60
N ASN A 356 -13.29 1.70 29.63
CA ASN A 356 -12.96 0.27 29.69
C ASN A 356 -12.74 -0.29 28.28
N ILE A 357 -12.25 -1.53 28.21
CA ILE A 357 -11.94 -2.24 26.96
C ILE A 357 -12.67 -3.58 26.79
N ASP A 358 -13.82 -3.76 27.47
CA ASP A 358 -14.57 -5.03 27.45
C ASP A 358 -15.01 -5.45 26.05
N PHE A 359 -15.30 -4.46 25.20
CA PHE A 359 -15.69 -4.65 23.81
C PHE A 359 -14.62 -5.40 22.99
N LEU A 360 -13.34 -5.34 23.39
CA LEU A 360 -12.24 -6.04 22.71
C LEU A 360 -12.35 -7.56 22.85
N THR A 361 -13.05 -8.08 23.87
CA THR A 361 -13.15 -9.53 24.15
C THR A 361 -13.60 -10.35 22.92
N ASN A 362 -14.43 -9.75 22.06
CA ASN A 362 -14.98 -10.38 20.86
C ASN A 362 -14.12 -10.19 19.59
N MET A 363 -13.09 -9.35 19.63
CA MET A 363 -12.25 -9.02 18.47
C MET A 363 -11.11 -10.04 18.27
N LYS A 364 -11.47 -11.31 18.07
CA LYS A 364 -10.50 -12.42 17.97
C LYS A 364 -9.57 -12.36 16.74
N LYS A 365 -9.81 -11.43 15.82
CA LYS A 365 -8.99 -11.20 14.63
C LYS A 365 -8.05 -9.99 14.77
N LEU A 366 -8.11 -9.26 15.88
CA LEU A 366 -7.33 -8.04 16.08
C LEU A 366 -5.84 -8.37 16.14
N VAL A 367 -5.06 -7.71 15.28
CA VAL A 367 -3.61 -7.84 15.12
C VAL A 367 -2.90 -6.61 15.65
N SER A 368 -3.44 -5.42 15.38
CA SER A 368 -2.91 -4.14 15.83
C SER A 368 -3.94 -3.38 16.65
N LEU A 369 -3.52 -2.82 17.78
CA LEU A 369 -4.33 -1.94 18.61
C LEU A 369 -3.52 -0.69 18.96
N LYS A 370 -4.08 0.49 18.70
CA LYS A 370 -3.62 1.75 19.29
C LYS A 370 -4.62 2.19 20.34
N LEU A 371 -4.15 2.32 21.57
CA LEU A 371 -4.92 2.74 22.73
C LEU A 371 -4.01 3.43 23.75
N GLU A 372 -4.29 4.67 24.12
CA GLU A 372 -3.49 5.37 25.13
C GLU A 372 -3.54 4.68 26.49
N LYS A 373 -4.74 4.52 27.03
CA LYS A 373 -5.02 3.79 28.27
C LYS A 373 -6.51 3.51 28.43
N ALA A 374 -6.82 2.55 29.29
CA ALA A 374 -8.16 2.28 29.78
C ALA A 374 -8.24 2.66 31.28
N GLU A 375 -9.23 3.44 31.67
CA GLU A 375 -9.37 3.93 33.05
C GLU A 375 -9.62 2.82 34.07
N ASP A 376 -10.23 1.70 33.66
CA ASP A 376 -10.50 0.54 34.52
C ASP A 376 -9.28 -0.37 34.74
N GLY A 377 -8.19 -0.16 33.99
CA GLY A 377 -6.94 -0.90 34.12
C GLY A 377 -7.02 -2.40 33.80
N ARG A 378 -8.11 -2.88 33.15
CA ARG A 378 -8.33 -4.32 32.90
C ARG A 378 -7.65 -4.82 31.63
N TYR A 379 -6.32 -4.78 31.64
CA TYR A 379 -5.50 -5.17 30.49
C TYR A 379 -5.31 -6.69 30.33
N ASP A 380 -5.91 -7.52 31.19
CA ASP A 380 -5.98 -8.98 30.98
C ASP A 380 -6.68 -9.35 29.66
N ILE A 381 -7.63 -8.51 29.24
CA ILE A 381 -8.33 -8.66 27.96
C ILE A 381 -7.36 -8.60 26.78
N LEU A 382 -6.37 -7.70 26.82
CA LEU A 382 -5.36 -7.55 25.76
C LEU A 382 -4.53 -8.82 25.62
N THR A 383 -4.11 -9.39 26.76
CA THR A 383 -3.31 -10.63 26.80
C THR A 383 -4.09 -11.87 26.38
N ALA A 384 -5.43 -11.80 26.34
CA ALA A 384 -6.31 -12.87 25.90
C ALA A 384 -6.69 -12.78 24.40
N LEU A 385 -6.18 -11.79 23.67
CA LEU A 385 -6.40 -11.65 22.23
C LEU A 385 -5.43 -12.55 21.45
N PRO A 386 -5.92 -13.59 20.74
CA PRO A 386 -5.05 -14.64 20.21
C PRO A 386 -4.19 -14.23 19.01
N LYS A 387 -4.45 -13.06 18.42
CA LYS A 387 -3.75 -12.57 17.24
C LYS A 387 -3.07 -11.23 17.44
N LEU A 388 -3.16 -10.63 18.62
CA LEU A 388 -2.59 -9.32 18.86
C LEU A 388 -1.06 -9.43 18.78
N LYS A 389 -0.48 -8.70 17.83
CA LYS A 389 0.97 -8.66 17.58
C LYS A 389 1.54 -7.28 17.83
N HIS A 390 0.78 -6.22 17.60
CA HIS A 390 1.26 -4.84 17.74
C HIS A 390 0.36 -4.06 18.71
N LEU A 391 0.97 -3.39 19.68
CA LEU A 391 0.28 -2.54 20.65
C LEU A 391 0.95 -1.16 20.73
N ILE A 392 0.23 -0.13 20.30
CA ILE A 392 0.64 1.26 20.43
C ILE A 392 -0.05 1.84 21.66
N CYS A 393 0.70 2.15 22.71
CA CYS A 393 0.10 2.50 24.01
C CYS A 393 0.98 3.41 24.88
N SER A 394 0.43 3.93 25.97
CA SER A 394 1.25 4.61 26.99
C SER A 394 2.20 3.63 27.70
N TYR A 395 3.23 4.18 28.37
CA TYR A 395 4.16 3.37 29.17
C TYR A 395 3.44 2.61 30.30
N GLU A 396 2.39 3.17 30.89
CA GLU A 396 1.57 2.50 31.92
C GLU A 396 0.97 1.18 31.41
N VAL A 397 0.39 1.21 30.21
CA VAL A 397 -0.19 0.02 29.58
C VAL A 397 0.91 -1.00 29.25
N PHE A 398 2.04 -0.53 28.72
CA PHE A 398 3.20 -1.39 28.47
C PHE A 398 3.64 -2.10 29.75
N GLN A 399 3.89 -1.35 30.83
CA GLN A 399 4.28 -1.87 32.14
C GLN A 399 3.29 -2.92 32.66
N ALA A 400 1.98 -2.69 32.47
CA ALA A 400 0.94 -3.60 32.90
C ALA A 400 0.81 -4.89 32.07
N THR A 401 1.41 -4.96 30.87
CA THR A 401 1.13 -6.01 29.88
C THR A 401 2.35 -6.75 29.34
N HIS A 402 3.54 -6.13 29.26
CA HIS A 402 4.70 -6.68 28.54
C HIS A 402 5.18 -8.05 29.05
N SER A 403 4.93 -8.36 30.32
CA SER A 403 5.32 -9.62 30.97
C SER A 403 4.20 -10.68 30.99
N ARG A 404 3.04 -10.37 30.39
CA ARG A 404 1.82 -11.19 30.48
C ARG A 404 1.42 -11.86 29.18
N PHE A 405 2.03 -11.48 28.06
CA PHE A 405 1.82 -12.17 26.79
C PHE A 405 2.60 -13.49 26.75
N GLU A 406 1.96 -14.54 26.21
CA GLU A 406 2.62 -15.84 26.02
C GLU A 406 3.73 -15.79 24.95
N GLN A 407 3.56 -14.92 23.96
CA GLN A 407 4.52 -14.64 22.90
C GLN A 407 4.87 -13.17 22.91
N LYS A 408 6.14 -12.84 22.63
CA LYS A 408 6.60 -11.47 22.53
C LYS A 408 5.81 -10.74 21.44
N ILE A 409 5.28 -9.57 21.77
CA ILE A 409 4.58 -8.69 20.82
C ILE A 409 5.37 -7.39 20.61
N GLN A 410 5.13 -6.70 19.50
CA GLN A 410 5.72 -5.39 19.25
C GLN A 410 4.96 -4.30 19.99
N TYR A 411 5.69 -3.42 20.67
CA TYR A 411 5.14 -2.22 21.28
C TYR A 411 5.59 -0.97 20.54
N THR A 412 4.80 0.08 20.62
CA THR A 412 5.21 1.45 20.28
C THR A 412 4.67 2.37 21.36
N LEU A 413 5.56 3.04 22.08
CA LEU A 413 5.15 3.89 23.20
C LEU A 413 4.65 5.24 22.71
N MET A 414 3.53 5.68 23.26
CA MET A 414 2.96 7.01 23.05
C MET A 414 3.33 7.95 24.19
N GLY A 415 3.47 9.24 23.85
CA GLY A 415 3.77 10.29 24.82
C GLY A 415 5.25 10.34 25.21
N ASN A 416 5.54 11.17 26.21
CA ASN A 416 6.90 11.33 26.72
C ASN A 416 7.20 10.23 27.75
N THR A 417 8.36 9.61 27.61
CA THR A 417 8.92 8.64 28.55
C THR A 417 10.12 9.25 29.25
N THR A 418 10.31 8.88 30.52
CA THR A 418 11.53 9.21 31.26
C THR A 418 12.69 8.30 30.83
N GLU A 419 13.92 8.67 31.15
CA GLU A 419 15.11 7.86 30.83
C GLU A 419 15.00 6.44 31.41
N ALA A 420 14.55 6.30 32.67
CA ALA A 420 14.39 5.01 33.34
C ALA A 420 13.30 4.11 32.70
N GLU A 421 12.22 4.71 32.23
CA GLU A 421 11.16 4.01 31.50
C GLU A 421 11.67 3.53 30.12
N MET A 422 12.49 4.36 29.46
CA MET A 422 13.11 3.98 28.21
C MET A 422 14.13 2.86 28.36
N GLU A 423 14.91 2.81 29.44
CA GLU A 423 15.79 1.67 29.72
C GLU A 423 14.99 0.35 29.81
N THR A 424 13.89 0.36 30.57
CA THR A 424 13.02 -0.82 30.71
C THR A 424 12.42 -1.26 29.37
N TYR A 425 11.98 -0.29 28.56
CA TYR A 425 11.45 -0.56 27.24
C TYR A 425 12.51 -1.10 26.27
N GLN A 426 13.71 -0.52 26.27
CA GLN A 426 14.83 -0.98 25.45
C GLN A 426 15.24 -2.41 25.80
N ASP A 427 15.28 -2.74 27.09
CA ASP A 427 15.55 -4.11 27.54
C ASP A 427 14.52 -5.10 27.00
N TYR A 428 13.24 -4.75 26.99
CA TYR A 428 12.19 -5.56 26.36
C TYR A 428 12.35 -5.67 24.83
N VAL A 429 12.77 -4.59 24.15
CA VAL A 429 12.96 -4.63 22.70
C VAL A 429 14.11 -5.57 22.35
N LEU A 430 15.22 -5.51 23.09
CA LEU A 430 16.45 -6.26 22.82
C LEU A 430 16.37 -7.75 23.20
N ASN A 431 15.57 -8.12 24.20
CA ASN A 431 15.44 -9.50 24.72
C ASN A 431 14.08 -10.10 24.41
#